data_AF-A0A9E2H917-F1
#
_entry.id   AF-A0A9E2H917-F1
#
_cell.length_a   1.000
_cell.length_b   1.000
_cell.length_c   1.000
_cell.angle_alpha   90.00
_cell.angle_beta   90.00
_cell.angle_gamma   90.00
#
_symmetry.space_group_name_H-M   'P 1'
#
loop_
_entity.id
_entity.type
_entity.pdbx_description
1 polymer ?
#
loop_
_entity_poly.entity_id
_entity_poly.type
_entity_poly.pdbx_seq_one_letter_code
_entity_poly.pdbx_strand_id
1 'polypeptide(L)'
;MNDIYWRCSIDTSALSFHDLFTNSAIRIYQKYVSPYKGGSCLMHPHCSAYGRLAFRNHNPIKAFIMTSDRLHRCGHDLDNYEVVEVNDFLRFYDPLKFDFKNCFSDSLDHPETQDNQVATYGKDDRIQTAPVDSALYNFAFSLQSYGYFDDAITEYRRLISYYPNSPLSEDAHLNVFDCHNLQGDYVWAIQWGRYTLENELCTSYKNQIEFSMGLGYLKMGNNNMARRSFGNILSDERGLSDKAQMLTGLSFAYQLDWDNAIVQFSGIDSRSIYFKNVEDCIFLCQQGKNLPYKSPTFAGMLAAIPGLGYLYDGYPKTALSSFIVNGLFFWGTYQAFDNRDYGLGALMGIFSFGWYSGNIYGSVISASRRNVKLERDILSRFAIGFVF
;
A
#
# COMPACT_ATOMS: atom_id res chain seq x y z
N MET A 1 -17.53 -8.33 -7.50
CA MET A 1 -16.23 -7.88 -6.98
C MET A 1 -15.32 -7.73 -8.17
N ASN A 2 -15.09 -6.50 -8.60
CA ASN A 2 -14.35 -6.19 -9.81
C ASN A 2 -12.85 -6.23 -9.49
N ASP A 3 -12.14 -7.17 -10.11
CA ASP A 3 -10.68 -7.19 -10.13
C ASP A 3 -10.15 -5.90 -10.73
N ILE A 4 -9.65 -5.00 -9.88
CA ILE A 4 -8.85 -3.85 -10.32
C ILE A 4 -7.46 -4.39 -10.64
N TYR A 5 -7.34 -5.12 -11.75
CA TYR A 5 -6.08 -5.20 -12.45
C TYR A 5 -5.82 -3.81 -13.02
N TRP A 6 -4.88 -3.08 -12.42
CA TRP A 6 -4.26 -1.95 -13.09
C TRP A 6 -3.58 -2.48 -14.36
N ARG A 7 -4.32 -2.46 -15.48
CA ARG A 7 -3.74 -2.52 -16.81
C ARG A 7 -2.94 -1.24 -16.97
N CYS A 8 -1.69 -1.26 -16.55
CA CYS A 8 -0.70 -0.41 -17.17
C CYS A 8 -0.77 -0.77 -18.66
N SER A 9 -1.30 0.13 -19.48
CA SER A 9 -1.17 0.06 -20.93
C SER A 9 0.31 0.26 -21.23
N ILE A 10 1.08 -0.83 -21.09
CA ILE A 10 2.47 -0.88 -21.52
C ILE A 10 2.42 -0.69 -23.02
N ASP A 11 2.96 0.45 -23.45
CA ASP A 11 3.11 0.83 -24.84
C ASP A 11 3.65 -0.37 -25.64
N THR A 12 2.85 -0.88 -26.57
CA THR A 12 3.17 -2.08 -27.37
C THR A 12 4.07 -1.76 -28.56
N SER A 13 4.53 -0.52 -28.71
CA SER A 13 5.43 -0.14 -29.79
C SER A 13 6.87 -0.57 -29.47
N ALA A 14 7.30 -1.64 -30.15
CA ALA A 14 8.61 -2.28 -30.15
C ALA A 14 8.85 -3.35 -29.06
N LEU A 15 8.21 -4.53 -29.21
CA LEU A 15 8.78 -5.76 -28.64
C LEU A 15 10.20 -5.94 -29.18
N SER A 16 11.20 -5.97 -28.31
CA SER A 16 12.57 -6.26 -28.74
C SER A 16 12.64 -7.68 -29.31
N PHE A 17 13.59 -7.94 -30.22
CA PHE A 17 13.77 -9.29 -30.79
C PHE A 17 13.94 -10.37 -29.70
N HIS A 18 14.63 -10.01 -28.61
CA HIS A 18 14.80 -10.88 -27.46
C HIS A 18 13.48 -11.14 -26.72
N ASP A 19 12.59 -10.15 -26.63
CA ASP A 19 11.25 -10.36 -26.05
C ASP A 19 10.45 -11.33 -26.88
N LEU A 20 10.48 -11.21 -28.21
CA LEU A 20 9.75 -12.12 -29.10
C LEU A 20 10.25 -13.57 -28.92
N PHE A 21 11.56 -13.78 -28.94
CA PHE A 21 12.17 -15.10 -28.84
C PHE A 21 11.92 -15.74 -27.46
N THR A 22 12.21 -15.02 -26.38
CA THR A 22 12.09 -15.53 -25.01
C THR A 22 10.64 -15.73 -24.59
N ASN A 23 9.73 -14.81 -24.93
CA ASN A 23 8.30 -15.01 -24.69
C ASN A 23 7.76 -16.22 -25.46
N SER A 24 8.20 -16.41 -26.71
CA SER A 24 7.81 -17.57 -27.51
C SER A 24 8.31 -18.88 -26.89
N ALA A 25 9.57 -18.95 -26.47
CA ALA A 25 10.13 -20.11 -25.80
C ALA A 25 9.39 -20.44 -24.49
N ILE A 26 9.10 -19.44 -23.66
CA ILE A 26 8.35 -19.64 -22.41
C ILE A 26 6.91 -20.08 -22.70
N ARG A 27 6.26 -19.52 -23.72
CA ARG A 27 4.90 -19.95 -24.13
C ARG A 27 4.88 -21.37 -24.66
N ILE A 28 5.89 -21.78 -25.42
CA ILE A 28 6.05 -23.17 -25.88
C ILE A 28 6.18 -24.10 -24.66
N TYR A 29 7.03 -23.75 -23.70
CA TYR A 29 7.13 -24.51 -22.44
C TYR A 29 5.78 -24.57 -21.70
N GLN A 30 5.09 -23.44 -21.55
CA GLN A 30 3.78 -23.37 -20.87
C GLN A 30 2.71 -24.22 -21.57
N LYS A 31 2.71 -24.25 -22.90
CA LYS A 31 1.71 -24.96 -23.71
C LYS A 31 2.00 -26.46 -23.83
N TYR A 32 3.26 -26.85 -23.98
CA TYR A 32 3.63 -28.21 -24.38
C TYR A 32 4.39 -29.01 -23.32
N VAL A 33 4.98 -28.36 -22.30
CA VAL A 33 5.77 -29.07 -21.27
C VAL A 33 5.08 -29.00 -19.92
N SER A 34 4.62 -27.81 -19.52
CA SER A 34 3.99 -27.59 -18.21
C SER A 34 2.79 -28.49 -17.91
N PRO A 35 1.89 -28.84 -18.86
CA PRO A 35 0.74 -29.69 -18.56
C PRO A 35 1.10 -31.11 -18.10
N TYR A 36 2.27 -31.61 -18.49
CA TYR A 36 2.72 -32.97 -18.17
C TYR A 36 3.41 -33.08 -16.80
N LYS A 37 3.61 -31.96 -16.06
CA LYS A 37 4.31 -31.96 -14.76
C LYS A 37 3.46 -32.39 -13.56
N GLY A 38 2.21 -32.83 -13.76
CA GLY A 38 1.36 -33.42 -12.71
C GLY A 38 0.92 -32.47 -11.57
N GLY A 39 1.53 -31.30 -11.42
CA GLY A 39 1.19 -30.28 -10.42
C GLY A 39 1.48 -28.86 -10.88
N SER A 40 0.75 -27.89 -10.30
CA SER A 40 0.97 -26.46 -10.58
C SER A 40 1.95 -25.86 -9.58
N CYS A 41 2.82 -24.94 -10.04
CA CYS A 41 3.73 -24.21 -9.15
C CYS A 41 2.95 -23.54 -8.00
N LEU A 42 3.40 -23.74 -6.75
CA LEU A 42 2.74 -23.18 -5.56
C LEU A 42 2.85 -21.66 -5.46
N MET A 43 3.73 -21.04 -6.23
CA MET A 43 3.96 -19.61 -6.16
C MET A 43 3.07 -18.81 -7.12
N HIS A 44 2.75 -17.57 -6.77
CA HIS A 44 2.04 -16.60 -7.60
C HIS A 44 2.86 -15.31 -7.83
N PRO A 45 3.05 -14.87 -9.08
CA PRO A 45 2.81 -15.62 -10.31
C PRO A 45 3.68 -16.89 -10.38
N HIS A 46 3.24 -17.89 -11.14
CA HIS A 46 4.00 -19.14 -11.34
C HIS A 46 5.40 -18.83 -11.88
N CYS A 47 6.41 -19.67 -11.61
CA CYS A 47 7.80 -19.38 -12.01
C CYS A 47 7.97 -19.08 -13.52
N SER A 48 7.23 -19.77 -14.40
CA SER A 48 7.26 -19.51 -15.84
C SER A 48 6.59 -18.17 -16.21
N ALA A 49 5.51 -17.81 -15.51
CA ALA A 49 4.85 -16.52 -15.66
C ALA A 49 5.71 -15.37 -15.11
N TYR A 50 6.37 -15.56 -13.97
CA TYR A 50 7.36 -14.64 -13.40
C TYR A 50 8.50 -14.41 -14.40
N GLY A 51 9.10 -15.48 -14.94
CA GLY A 51 10.17 -15.35 -15.93
C GLY A 51 9.72 -14.60 -17.17
N ARG A 52 8.51 -14.90 -17.68
CA ARG A 52 7.91 -14.17 -18.79
C ARG A 52 7.76 -12.67 -18.50
N LEU A 53 7.32 -12.31 -17.29
CA LEU A 53 7.21 -10.92 -16.86
C LEU A 53 8.60 -10.29 -16.72
N ALA A 54 9.58 -11.00 -16.19
CA ALA A 54 10.95 -10.49 -16.05
C ALA A 54 11.57 -10.18 -17.41
N PHE A 55 11.47 -11.11 -18.39
CA PHE A 55 11.98 -10.90 -19.74
C PHE A 55 11.25 -9.78 -20.49
N ARG A 56 9.95 -9.59 -20.25
CA ARG A 56 9.20 -8.49 -20.86
C ARG A 56 9.55 -7.10 -20.31
N ASN A 57 9.96 -7.00 -19.04
CA ASN A 57 10.11 -5.71 -18.35
C ASN A 57 11.57 -5.35 -18.05
N HIS A 58 12.52 -6.24 -18.32
CA HIS A 58 13.94 -6.04 -18.07
C HIS A 58 14.77 -6.56 -19.22
N ASN A 59 16.01 -6.07 -19.33
CA ASN A 59 16.95 -6.60 -20.31
C ASN A 59 17.19 -8.12 -20.08
N PRO A 60 17.58 -8.88 -21.13
CA PRO A 60 17.66 -10.33 -21.06
C PRO A 60 18.59 -10.86 -19.96
N ILE A 61 19.69 -10.16 -19.66
CA ILE A 61 20.65 -10.56 -18.63
C ILE A 61 19.99 -10.46 -17.24
N LYS A 62 19.43 -9.29 -16.92
CA LYS A 62 18.74 -9.06 -15.64
C LYS A 62 17.54 -10.00 -15.49
N ALA A 63 16.76 -10.19 -16.56
CA ALA A 63 15.63 -11.12 -16.56
C ALA A 63 16.06 -12.57 -16.30
N PHE A 64 17.19 -13.01 -16.88
CA PHE A 64 17.74 -14.33 -16.65
C PHE A 64 18.21 -14.51 -15.20
N ILE A 65 18.87 -13.51 -14.63
CA ILE A 65 19.30 -13.50 -13.22
C ILE A 65 18.09 -13.57 -12.28
N MET A 66 17.07 -12.74 -12.48
CA MET A 66 15.85 -12.72 -11.67
C MET A 66 15.06 -14.03 -11.79
N THR A 67 14.99 -14.60 -13.00
CA THR A 67 14.33 -15.89 -13.21
C THR A 67 15.11 -17.01 -12.52
N SER A 68 16.45 -16.96 -12.53
CA SER A 68 17.30 -17.94 -11.85
C SER A 68 17.15 -17.87 -10.33
N ASP A 69 17.16 -16.67 -9.74
CA ASP A 69 16.80 -16.45 -8.33
C ASP A 69 15.44 -17.09 -7.99
N ARG A 70 14.43 -16.79 -8.79
CA ARG A 70 13.08 -17.34 -8.58
C ARG A 70 13.06 -18.87 -8.59
N LEU A 71 13.89 -19.51 -9.41
CA LEU A 71 13.99 -20.96 -9.48
C LEU A 71 14.74 -21.56 -8.29
N HIS A 72 15.78 -20.91 -7.77
CA HIS A 72 16.46 -21.33 -6.53
C HIS A 72 15.49 -21.42 -5.35
N ARG A 73 14.62 -20.43 -5.22
CA ARG A 73 13.67 -20.30 -4.12
C ARG A 73 12.36 -21.09 -4.30
N CYS A 74 12.04 -21.52 -5.51
CA CYS A 74 10.77 -22.16 -5.80
C CYS A 74 10.60 -23.45 -4.97
N GLY A 75 9.53 -23.51 -4.17
CA GLY A 75 9.21 -24.69 -3.35
C GLY A 75 10.01 -24.78 -2.04
N HIS A 76 10.84 -23.80 -1.73
CA HIS A 76 11.65 -23.75 -0.51
C HIS A 76 11.22 -22.61 0.40
N ASP A 77 11.37 -22.83 1.71
CA ASP A 77 11.21 -21.81 2.75
C ASP A 77 9.90 -20.99 2.61
N LEU A 78 8.79 -21.71 2.36
CA LEU A 78 7.49 -21.15 2.00
C LEU A 78 6.88 -20.25 3.09
N ASP A 79 7.27 -20.44 4.35
CA ASP A 79 6.85 -19.63 5.51
C ASP A 79 7.28 -18.15 5.40
N ASN A 80 8.19 -17.84 4.48
CA ASN A 80 8.65 -16.49 4.21
C ASN A 80 7.78 -15.72 3.21
N TYR A 81 6.73 -16.35 2.66
CA TYR A 81 5.86 -15.74 1.66
C TYR A 81 4.44 -15.56 2.20
N GLU A 82 3.79 -14.50 1.73
CA GLU A 82 2.39 -14.24 2.01
C GLU A 82 1.50 -15.21 1.22
N VAL A 83 0.45 -15.73 1.84
CA VAL A 83 -0.49 -16.64 1.19
C VAL A 83 -1.64 -15.83 0.60
N VAL A 84 -1.88 -16.00 -0.69
CA VAL A 84 -2.97 -15.35 -1.43
C VAL A 84 -3.84 -16.42 -2.09
N GLU A 85 -5.14 -16.16 -2.14
CA GLU A 85 -6.08 -17.00 -2.89
C GLU A 85 -6.17 -16.49 -4.33
N VAL A 86 -5.88 -17.36 -5.30
CA VAL A 86 -5.95 -17.04 -6.73
C VAL A 86 -6.66 -18.18 -7.45
N ASN A 87 -7.86 -17.89 -7.96
CA ASN A 87 -8.75 -18.85 -8.62
C ASN A 87 -9.06 -20.06 -7.71
N ASP A 88 -9.49 -19.80 -6.47
CA ASP A 88 -9.80 -20.82 -5.44
C ASP A 88 -8.60 -21.71 -5.02
N PHE A 89 -7.38 -21.33 -5.38
CA PHE A 89 -6.15 -22.00 -4.93
C PHE A 89 -5.31 -21.08 -4.07
N LEU A 90 -4.89 -21.58 -2.90
CA LEU A 90 -3.88 -20.92 -2.08
C LEU A 90 -2.51 -20.99 -2.75
N ARG A 91 -1.86 -19.83 -2.86
CA ARG A 91 -0.54 -19.66 -3.49
C ARG A 91 0.34 -18.73 -2.68
N PHE A 92 1.66 -18.86 -2.84
CA PHE A 92 2.64 -18.00 -2.19
C PHE A 92 3.00 -16.80 -3.06
N TYR A 93 2.69 -15.59 -2.58
CA TYR A 93 2.83 -14.35 -3.30
C TYR A 93 4.29 -13.88 -3.40
N ASP A 94 4.77 -13.72 -4.62
CA ASP A 94 6.11 -13.19 -4.93
C ASP A 94 6.11 -12.56 -6.34
N PRO A 95 5.47 -11.39 -6.49
CA PRO A 95 5.39 -10.68 -7.77
C PRO A 95 6.74 -10.08 -8.15
N LEU A 96 6.88 -9.77 -9.44
CA LEU A 96 7.95 -8.90 -9.90
C LEU A 96 7.72 -7.49 -9.31
N LYS A 97 8.70 -6.93 -8.62
CA LYS A 97 8.61 -5.53 -8.16
C LYS A 97 8.87 -4.61 -9.35
N PHE A 98 7.87 -3.83 -9.74
CA PHE A 98 8.01 -2.81 -10.77
C PHE A 98 8.61 -1.55 -10.15
N ASP A 99 9.65 -0.99 -10.79
CA ASP A 99 10.11 0.36 -10.48
C ASP A 99 9.19 1.32 -11.24
N PHE A 100 8.18 1.87 -10.55
CA PHE A 100 7.15 2.71 -11.15
C PHE A 100 7.67 4.08 -11.64
N LYS A 101 8.98 4.34 -11.58
CA LYS A 101 9.60 5.59 -12.01
C LYS A 101 9.24 6.03 -13.44
N ASN A 102 8.84 5.10 -14.31
CA ASN A 102 8.53 5.37 -15.72
C ASN A 102 7.05 5.22 -16.09
N CYS A 103 6.12 5.04 -15.13
CA CYS A 103 4.69 4.90 -15.42
C CYS A 103 3.87 6.19 -15.24
N PHE A 104 4.50 7.29 -14.82
CA PHE A 104 3.84 8.56 -14.52
C PHE A 104 4.27 9.73 -15.45
N SER A 105 4.84 9.45 -16.62
CA SER A 105 5.23 10.53 -17.54
C SER A 105 4.14 10.94 -18.53
N ASP A 106 3.05 10.18 -18.69
CA ASP A 106 2.06 10.44 -19.73
C ASP A 106 0.63 10.22 -19.21
N SER A 107 0.05 11.29 -18.62
CA SER A 107 -1.39 11.62 -18.59
C SER A 107 -1.76 12.48 -17.36
N LEU A 108 -1.47 13.78 -17.47
CA LEU A 108 -2.24 14.81 -16.78
C LEU A 108 -2.77 15.78 -17.84
N ASP A 109 -3.64 15.26 -18.71
CA ASP A 109 -4.57 16.12 -19.45
C ASP A 109 -5.85 16.20 -18.62
N HIS A 110 -6.02 17.33 -17.97
CA HIS A 110 -7.26 17.72 -17.32
C HIS A 110 -8.34 17.94 -18.38
N PRO A 111 -9.50 17.25 -18.33
CA PRO A 111 -10.70 17.79 -18.92
C PRO A 111 -11.23 18.88 -17.98
N GLU A 112 -10.95 20.13 -18.32
CA GLU A 112 -11.80 21.24 -17.89
C GLU A 112 -13.22 20.97 -18.39
N THR A 113 -14.15 20.76 -17.46
CA THR A 113 -15.59 20.83 -17.72
C THR A 113 -16.19 21.71 -16.63
N GLN A 114 -16.31 22.99 -16.95
CA GLN A 114 -17.52 23.66 -17.44
C GLN A 114 -18.56 23.89 -16.34
N ASP A 115 -18.61 25.14 -15.90
CA ASP A 115 -19.77 25.93 -15.48
C ASP A 115 -20.99 25.14 -14.98
N ASN A 116 -21.14 25.08 -13.65
CA ASN A 116 -22.46 24.96 -13.05
C ASN A 116 -22.99 26.36 -12.75
N GLN A 117 -23.90 26.80 -13.62
CA GLN A 117 -24.70 27.99 -13.44
C GLN A 117 -25.49 27.90 -12.14
N VAL A 118 -25.25 28.87 -11.25
CA VAL A 118 -26.06 29.12 -10.06
C VAL A 118 -27.44 29.59 -10.53
N ALA A 119 -28.45 28.73 -10.40
CA ALA A 119 -29.83 29.10 -10.65
C ALA A 119 -30.33 30.02 -9.52
N THR A 120 -30.58 31.28 -9.83
CA THR A 120 -31.27 32.24 -8.98
C THR A 120 -32.76 31.91 -8.95
N TYR A 121 -33.21 31.24 -7.89
CA TYR A 121 -34.65 31.02 -7.66
C TYR A 121 -35.25 32.17 -6.85
N GLY A 122 -36.35 32.71 -7.39
CA GLY A 122 -37.08 33.86 -6.87
C GLY A 122 -37.68 33.62 -5.49
N LYS A 123 -37.70 34.69 -4.69
CA LYS A 123 -38.43 34.80 -3.43
C LYS A 123 -39.92 34.62 -3.70
N ASP A 124 -40.54 33.61 -3.10
CA ASP A 124 -41.98 33.60 -2.91
C ASP A 124 -42.29 33.62 -1.40
N ASP A 125 -42.88 34.74 -0.99
CA ASP A 125 -43.39 34.97 0.36
C ASP A 125 -44.80 34.37 0.44
N ARG A 126 -44.92 33.20 1.11
CA ARG A 126 -46.02 32.81 2.01
C ARG A 126 -46.09 31.28 2.15
N ILE A 127 -45.98 30.79 3.39
CA ILE A 127 -46.98 29.96 4.09
C ILE A 127 -46.45 29.72 5.51
N GLN A 128 -47.28 30.07 6.51
CA GLN A 128 -47.03 29.85 7.93
C GLN A 128 -47.30 28.40 8.30
N THR A 129 -46.24 27.62 8.47
CA THR A 129 -46.18 26.41 9.30
C THR A 129 -44.88 26.51 10.12
N ALA A 130 -44.58 25.57 11.04
CA ALA A 130 -43.34 25.57 11.86
C ALA A 130 -42.13 26.13 11.10
N PRO A 131 -41.23 26.92 11.73
CA PRO A 131 -40.26 27.72 10.99
C PRO A 131 -39.57 26.82 9.95
N VAL A 132 -39.70 27.21 8.67
CA VAL A 132 -39.51 26.33 7.50
C VAL A 132 -38.11 25.71 7.47
N ASP A 133 -37.15 26.41 8.07
CA ASP A 133 -35.79 25.93 8.33
C ASP A 133 -35.74 24.64 9.17
N SER A 134 -36.56 24.52 10.21
CA SER A 134 -36.61 23.33 11.07
C SER A 134 -37.19 22.12 10.35
N ALA A 135 -38.16 22.33 9.45
CA ALA A 135 -38.70 21.26 8.62
C ALA A 135 -37.66 20.76 7.60
N LEU A 136 -36.95 21.69 6.94
CA LEU A 136 -35.84 21.37 6.04
C LEU A 136 -34.72 20.60 6.75
N TYR A 137 -34.31 21.07 7.94
CA TYR A 137 -33.27 20.42 8.74
C TYR A 137 -33.65 18.99 9.12
N ASN A 138 -34.85 18.79 9.69
CA ASN A 138 -35.31 17.47 10.11
C ASN A 138 -35.46 16.50 8.94
N PHE A 139 -35.88 17.00 7.78
CA PHE A 139 -35.96 16.19 6.56
C PHE A 139 -34.55 15.77 6.08
N ALA A 140 -33.62 16.71 5.99
CA ALA A 140 -32.22 16.44 5.65
C ALA A 140 -31.58 15.43 6.62
N PHE A 141 -31.82 15.59 7.93
CA PHE A 141 -31.36 14.67 8.96
C PHE A 141 -31.95 13.26 8.82
N SER A 142 -33.22 13.16 8.44
CA SER A 142 -33.84 11.87 8.18
C SER A 142 -33.19 11.17 6.97
N LEU A 143 -32.92 11.90 5.89
CA LEU A 143 -32.23 11.37 4.70
C LEU A 143 -30.83 10.86 5.05
N GLN A 144 -30.06 11.64 5.82
CA GLN A 144 -28.75 11.25 6.32
C GLN A 144 -28.83 9.96 7.17
N SER A 145 -29.82 9.85 8.04
CA SER A 145 -30.03 8.67 8.90
C SER A 145 -30.37 7.41 8.09
N TYR A 146 -31.01 7.56 6.93
CA TYR A 146 -31.27 6.47 5.99
C TYR A 146 -30.10 6.19 5.03
N GLY A 147 -29.01 6.97 5.09
CA GLY A 147 -27.83 6.83 4.23
C GLY A 147 -27.97 7.49 2.85
N TYR A 148 -29.02 8.28 2.61
CA TYR A 148 -29.19 9.06 1.39
C TYR A 148 -28.39 10.38 1.49
N PHE A 149 -27.06 10.26 1.50
CA PHE A 149 -26.16 11.36 1.81
C PHE A 149 -26.20 12.51 0.80
N ASP A 150 -26.25 12.24 -0.52
CA ASP A 150 -26.29 13.29 -1.54
C ASP A 150 -27.59 14.12 -1.48
N ASP A 151 -28.71 13.45 -1.22
CA ASP A 151 -30.01 14.10 -1.02
C ASP A 151 -30.00 14.93 0.26
N ALA A 152 -29.45 14.37 1.35
CA ALA A 152 -29.29 15.09 2.61
C ALA A 152 -28.44 16.35 2.44
N ILE A 153 -27.29 16.24 1.76
CA ILE A 153 -26.41 17.37 1.45
C ILE A 153 -27.17 18.44 0.66
N THR A 154 -27.97 18.03 -0.32
CA THR A 154 -28.79 18.96 -1.12
C THR A 154 -29.77 19.75 -0.25
N GLU A 155 -30.47 19.09 0.68
CA GLU A 155 -31.43 19.74 1.57
C GLU A 155 -30.75 20.61 2.65
N TYR A 156 -29.61 20.17 3.22
CA TYR A 156 -28.82 21.02 4.11
C TYR A 156 -28.30 22.27 3.40
N ARG A 157 -27.80 22.14 2.15
CA ARG A 157 -27.35 23.29 1.35
C ARG A 157 -28.50 24.24 1.01
N ARG A 158 -29.71 23.73 0.79
CA ARG A 158 -30.90 24.59 0.66
C ARG A 158 -31.18 25.37 1.93
N LEU A 159 -31.11 24.75 3.10
CA LEU A 159 -31.27 25.45 4.38
C LEU A 159 -30.25 26.59 4.50
N ILE A 160 -28.96 26.29 4.29
CA ILE A 160 -27.88 27.27 4.34
C ILE A 160 -28.12 28.43 3.36
N SER A 161 -28.58 28.13 2.15
CA SER A 161 -28.80 29.14 1.10
C SER A 161 -30.02 30.03 1.37
N TYR A 162 -31.15 29.46 1.82
CA TYR A 162 -32.40 30.20 1.99
C TYR A 162 -32.52 30.84 3.37
N TYR A 163 -31.88 30.26 4.39
CA TYR A 163 -31.98 30.67 5.79
C TYR A 163 -30.60 30.81 6.45
N PRO A 164 -29.69 31.65 5.92
CA PRO A 164 -28.30 31.73 6.40
C PRO A 164 -28.17 32.17 7.87
N ASN A 165 -29.14 32.93 8.39
CA ASN A 165 -29.17 33.41 9.78
C ASN A 165 -29.98 32.48 10.72
N SER A 166 -30.42 31.31 10.23
CA SER A 166 -31.12 30.33 11.07
C SER A 166 -30.17 29.83 12.16
N PRO A 167 -30.66 29.58 13.40
CA PRO A 167 -29.86 28.91 14.42
C PRO A 167 -29.41 27.50 14.01
N LEU A 168 -30.07 26.88 13.02
CA LEU A 168 -29.73 25.56 12.47
C LEU A 168 -28.70 25.62 11.33
N SER A 169 -28.29 26.82 10.92
CA SER A 169 -27.35 27.02 9.80
C SER A 169 -25.98 26.38 10.10
N GLU A 170 -25.47 26.58 11.32
CA GLU A 170 -24.21 26.00 11.78
C GLU A 170 -24.27 24.46 11.80
N ASP A 171 -25.36 23.89 12.32
CA ASP A 171 -25.57 22.42 12.34
C ASP A 171 -25.71 21.85 10.92
N ALA A 172 -26.38 22.57 10.00
CA ALA A 172 -26.50 22.16 8.61
C ALA A 172 -25.13 22.13 7.91
N HIS A 173 -24.25 23.10 8.17
CA HIS A 173 -22.88 23.09 7.65
C HIS A 173 -22.07 21.89 8.16
N LEU A 174 -22.19 21.56 9.45
CA LEU A 174 -21.56 20.37 10.03
C LEU A 174 -22.11 19.08 9.40
N ASN A 175 -23.43 18.95 9.22
CA ASN A 175 -24.00 17.74 8.67
C ASN A 175 -23.63 17.52 7.19
N VAL A 176 -23.43 18.58 6.40
CA VAL A 176 -22.86 18.45 5.04
C VAL A 176 -21.44 17.87 5.11
N PHE A 177 -20.61 18.38 6.03
CA PHE A 177 -19.27 17.85 6.28
C PHE A 177 -19.30 16.36 6.68
N ASP A 178 -20.18 16.01 7.61
CA ASP A 178 -20.31 14.64 8.12
C ASP A 178 -20.83 13.68 7.04
N CYS A 179 -21.78 14.11 6.19
CA CYS A 179 -22.25 13.30 5.06
C CYS A 179 -21.09 12.89 4.13
N HIS A 180 -20.23 13.84 3.75
CA HIS A 180 -19.06 13.52 2.92
C HIS A 180 -18.07 12.58 3.63
N ASN A 181 -17.85 12.75 4.94
CA ASN A 181 -16.99 11.83 5.71
C ASN A 181 -17.56 10.42 5.78
N LEU A 182 -18.88 10.28 5.95
CA LEU A 182 -19.59 9.00 6.00
C LEU A 182 -19.59 8.28 4.65
N GLN A 183 -19.65 9.03 3.53
CA GLN A 183 -19.48 8.49 2.18
C GLN A 183 -18.04 8.04 1.88
N GLY A 184 -17.05 8.51 2.65
CA GLY A 184 -15.63 8.30 2.38
C GLY A 184 -15.04 9.28 1.37
N ASP A 185 -15.77 10.33 0.99
CA ASP A 185 -15.34 11.40 0.09
C ASP A 185 -14.48 12.42 0.84
N TYR A 186 -13.33 11.96 1.35
CA TYR A 186 -12.47 12.75 2.24
C TYR A 186 -12.00 14.06 1.60
N VAL A 187 -11.82 14.11 0.28
CA VAL A 187 -11.45 15.34 -0.43
C VAL A 187 -12.51 16.42 -0.28
N TRP A 188 -13.78 16.09 -0.53
CA TRP A 188 -14.90 17.02 -0.40
C TRP A 188 -15.16 17.39 1.05
N ALA A 189 -15.10 16.41 1.96
CA ALA A 189 -15.19 16.66 3.39
C ALA A 189 -14.13 17.69 3.84
N ILE A 190 -12.88 17.50 3.45
CA ILE A 190 -11.79 18.42 3.81
C ILE A 190 -11.98 19.80 3.19
N GLN A 191 -12.39 19.89 1.92
CA GLN A 191 -12.65 21.18 1.28
C GLN A 191 -13.77 21.94 1.99
N TRP A 192 -14.88 21.25 2.29
CA TRP A 192 -16.02 21.85 2.98
C TRP A 192 -15.65 22.25 4.41
N GLY A 193 -14.95 21.39 5.15
CA GLY A 193 -14.47 21.67 6.51
C GLY A 193 -13.58 22.92 6.55
N ARG A 194 -12.61 23.03 5.62
CA ARG A 194 -11.77 24.24 5.50
C ARG A 194 -12.61 25.48 5.20
N TYR A 195 -13.54 25.39 4.25
CA TYR A 195 -14.44 26.49 3.92
C TYR A 195 -15.26 26.95 5.14
N THR A 196 -15.82 26.02 5.92
CA THR A 196 -16.60 26.35 7.13
C THR A 196 -15.76 26.98 8.24
N LEU A 197 -14.50 26.58 8.38
CA LEU A 197 -13.59 27.13 9.39
C LEU A 197 -13.03 28.50 8.99
N GLU A 198 -12.66 28.69 7.71
CA GLU A 198 -12.10 29.95 7.19
C GLU A 198 -13.13 31.10 7.19
N ASN A 199 -14.42 30.77 7.02
CA ASN A 199 -15.51 31.75 7.02
C ASN A 199 -16.25 31.84 8.36
N GLU A 200 -15.72 31.21 9.42
CA GLU A 200 -16.30 31.22 10.78
C GLU A 200 -17.77 30.75 10.84
N LEU A 201 -18.15 29.82 9.95
CA LEU A 201 -19.52 29.29 9.81
C LEU A 201 -19.84 28.17 10.81
N CYS A 202 -18.79 27.49 11.31
CA CYS A 202 -18.87 26.42 12.31
C CYS A 202 -17.83 26.61 13.41
N THR A 203 -18.05 27.59 14.28
CA THR A 203 -17.13 27.87 15.39
C THR A 203 -17.32 26.87 16.54
N SER A 204 -18.57 26.46 16.80
CA SER A 204 -18.93 25.52 17.87
C SER A 204 -18.36 24.11 17.64
N TYR A 205 -18.13 23.73 16.38
CA TYR A 205 -17.66 22.39 15.99
C TYR A 205 -16.21 22.34 15.52
N LYS A 206 -15.44 23.41 15.77
CA LYS A 206 -14.08 23.55 15.24
C LYS A 206 -13.18 22.34 15.50
N ASN A 207 -13.15 21.85 16.74
CA ASN A 207 -12.31 20.71 17.13
C ASN A 207 -12.76 19.40 16.45
N GLN A 208 -14.06 19.17 16.29
CA GLN A 208 -14.61 18.00 15.61
C GLN A 208 -14.27 18.01 14.11
N ILE A 209 -14.36 19.17 13.46
CA ILE A 209 -14.03 19.34 12.04
C ILE A 209 -12.53 19.10 11.84
N GLU A 210 -11.66 19.74 12.62
CA GLU A 210 -10.21 19.54 12.54
C GLU A 210 -9.80 18.08 12.80
N PHE A 211 -10.40 17.44 13.79
CA PHE A 211 -10.16 16.03 14.09
C PHE A 211 -10.55 15.13 12.90
N SER A 212 -11.72 15.33 12.34
CA SER A 212 -12.25 14.53 11.23
C SER A 212 -11.48 14.78 9.94
N MET A 213 -11.06 16.02 9.68
CA MET A 213 -10.13 16.35 8.59
C MET A 213 -8.77 15.65 8.78
N GLY A 214 -8.22 15.66 9.99
CA GLY A 214 -6.98 14.95 10.33
C GLY A 214 -7.09 13.45 10.04
N LEU A 215 -8.21 12.83 10.40
CA LEU A 215 -8.51 11.43 10.05
C LEU A 215 -8.63 11.21 8.54
N GLY A 216 -9.31 12.10 7.82
CA GLY A 216 -9.40 12.06 6.35
C GLY A 216 -8.03 12.11 5.69
N TYR A 217 -7.14 13.01 6.15
CA TYR A 217 -5.77 13.08 5.67
C TYR A 217 -4.97 11.80 5.96
N LEU A 218 -5.12 11.19 7.16
CA LEU A 218 -4.47 9.92 7.47
C LEU A 218 -4.93 8.80 6.53
N LYS A 219 -6.25 8.69 6.27
CA LYS A 219 -6.81 7.67 5.39
C LYS A 219 -6.33 7.82 3.95
N MET A 220 -6.03 9.05 3.51
CA MET A 220 -5.40 9.34 2.22
C MET A 220 -3.87 9.17 2.22
N GLY A 221 -3.25 8.81 3.36
CA GLY A 221 -1.80 8.67 3.51
C GLY A 221 -1.04 9.99 3.64
N ASN A 222 -1.72 11.13 3.76
CA ASN A 222 -1.10 12.44 3.93
C ASN A 222 -0.82 12.74 5.42
N ASN A 223 0.19 12.08 5.97
CA ASN A 223 0.56 12.19 7.38
C ASN A 223 0.90 13.63 7.82
N ASN A 224 1.51 14.44 6.95
CA ASN A 224 1.90 15.81 7.31
C ASN A 224 0.68 16.70 7.53
N MET A 225 -0.29 16.66 6.62
CA MET A 225 -1.52 17.43 6.77
C MET A 225 -2.37 16.91 7.93
N ALA A 226 -2.39 15.59 8.14
CA ALA A 226 -3.06 14.99 9.29
C ALA A 226 -2.54 15.55 10.62
N ARG A 227 -1.21 15.52 10.83
CA ARG A 227 -0.57 16.05 12.04
C ARG A 227 -0.85 17.53 12.24
N ARG A 228 -0.89 18.32 11.15
CA ARG A 228 -1.23 19.74 11.21
C ARG A 228 -2.66 19.96 11.71
N SER A 229 -3.64 19.23 11.16
CA SER A 229 -5.03 19.31 11.62
C SER A 229 -5.19 18.86 13.07
N PHE A 230 -4.54 17.76 13.48
CA PHE A 230 -4.54 17.34 14.89
C PHE A 230 -3.92 18.38 15.81
N GLY A 231 -2.84 19.04 15.40
CA GLY A 231 -2.18 20.10 16.17
C GLY A 231 -3.00 21.38 16.33
N ASN A 232 -4.07 21.57 15.55
CA ASN A 232 -4.99 22.70 15.68
C ASN A 232 -6.04 22.49 16.80
N ILE A 233 -6.11 21.30 17.40
CA ILE A 233 -7.05 20.97 18.48
C ILE A 233 -6.41 21.44 19.81
N LEU A 234 -6.96 22.51 20.38
CA LEU A 234 -6.34 23.23 21.51
C LEU A 234 -6.94 22.90 22.88
N SER A 235 -8.11 22.24 22.93
CA SER A 235 -8.85 22.01 24.17
C SER A 235 -9.30 20.57 24.34
N ASP A 236 -9.26 20.10 25.59
CA ASP A 236 -9.63 18.75 25.98
C ASP A 236 -11.15 18.62 26.20
N GLU A 237 -11.89 18.65 25.10
CA GLU A 237 -13.27 18.18 25.11
C GLU A 237 -13.26 16.64 25.09
N ARG A 238 -13.61 16.02 26.21
CA ARG A 238 -13.86 14.56 26.32
C ARG A 238 -12.69 13.66 25.86
N GLY A 239 -11.44 14.08 25.99
CA GLY A 239 -10.27 13.29 25.57
C GLY A 239 -9.98 13.36 24.05
N LEU A 240 -10.60 14.30 23.32
CA LEU A 240 -10.38 14.46 21.88
C LEU A 240 -8.93 14.89 21.56
N SER A 241 -8.34 15.73 22.41
CA SER A 241 -6.94 16.16 22.30
C SER A 241 -5.99 14.96 22.44
N ASP A 242 -6.19 14.12 23.45
CA ASP A 242 -5.39 12.90 23.65
C ASP A 242 -5.52 11.94 22.47
N LYS A 243 -6.74 11.78 21.94
CA LYS A 243 -6.99 10.95 20.75
C LYS A 243 -6.25 11.50 19.53
N ALA A 244 -6.25 12.82 19.32
CA ALA A 244 -5.55 13.48 18.22
C ALA A 244 -4.02 13.33 18.35
N GLN A 245 -3.49 13.51 19.55
CA GLN A 245 -2.06 13.30 19.84
C GLN A 245 -1.64 11.85 19.64
N MET A 246 -2.49 10.90 20.03
CA MET A 246 -2.25 9.49 19.81
C MET A 246 -2.22 9.14 18.32
N LEU A 247 -3.15 9.67 17.52
CA LEU A 247 -3.15 9.52 16.05
C LEU A 247 -1.93 10.18 15.40
N THR A 248 -1.47 11.30 15.95
CA THR A 248 -0.21 11.94 15.55
C THR A 248 0.96 10.99 15.79
N GLY A 249 1.06 10.35 16.96
CA GLY A 249 2.07 9.32 17.25
C GLY A 249 2.00 8.12 16.29
N LEU A 250 0.80 7.61 16.02
CA LEU A 250 0.60 6.52 15.05
C LEU A 250 1.05 6.89 13.65
N SER A 251 0.79 8.13 13.22
CA SER A 251 1.25 8.60 11.91
C SER A 251 2.78 8.61 11.79
N PHE A 252 3.53 8.86 12.88
CA PHE A 252 4.99 8.74 12.91
C PHE A 252 5.42 7.26 12.90
N ALA A 253 4.75 6.41 13.67
CA ALA A 253 5.02 4.97 13.70
C ALA A 253 4.85 4.34 12.30
N TYR A 254 3.79 4.70 11.55
CA TYR A 254 3.58 4.24 10.17
C TYR A 254 4.65 4.71 9.18
N GLN A 255 5.41 5.76 9.51
CA GLN A 255 6.59 6.20 8.76
C GLN A 255 7.90 5.58 9.26
N LEU A 256 7.84 4.63 10.19
CA LEU A 256 8.99 4.03 10.90
C LEU A 256 9.82 5.06 11.69
N ASP A 257 9.26 6.24 11.95
CA ASP A 257 9.88 7.29 12.76
C ASP A 257 9.56 7.05 14.24
N TRP A 258 10.22 6.04 14.79
CA TRP A 258 9.96 5.55 16.15
C TRP A 258 10.22 6.59 17.23
N ASP A 259 11.22 7.45 17.03
CA ASP A 259 11.61 8.45 18.04
C ASP A 259 10.53 9.52 18.18
N ASN A 260 10.06 10.08 17.07
CA ASN A 260 8.96 11.05 17.11
C ASN A 260 7.65 10.41 17.56
N ALA A 261 7.39 9.15 17.17
CA ALA A 261 6.21 8.42 17.65
C ALA A 261 6.21 8.31 19.19
N ILE A 262 7.34 7.90 19.78
CA ILE A 262 7.50 7.79 21.24
C ILE A 262 7.30 9.14 21.92
N VAL A 263 7.85 10.23 21.36
CA VAL A 263 7.65 11.58 21.90
C VAL A 263 6.17 11.95 21.96
N GLN A 264 5.42 11.72 20.89
CA GLN A 264 3.98 12.02 20.85
C GLN A 264 3.20 11.17 21.87
N PHE A 265 3.48 9.87 21.93
CA PHE A 265 2.84 8.95 22.87
C PHE A 265 3.15 9.31 24.33
N SER A 266 4.40 9.66 24.64
CA SER A 266 4.84 9.96 26.01
C SER A 266 4.26 11.28 26.53
N GLY A 267 3.77 12.15 25.65
CA GLY A 267 3.12 13.40 26.03
C GLY A 267 1.66 13.26 26.47
N ILE A 268 1.07 12.07 26.43
CA ILE A 268 -0.32 11.83 26.86
C ILE A 268 -0.35 11.58 28.38
N ASP A 269 -1.27 12.25 29.09
CA ASP A 269 -1.38 12.18 30.56
C ASP A 269 -1.77 10.77 31.05
N SER A 270 -1.24 10.36 32.21
CA SER A 270 -1.52 9.06 32.81
C SER A 270 -2.97 8.86 33.27
N ARG A 271 -3.73 9.94 33.37
CA ARG A 271 -5.17 9.95 33.66
C ARG A 271 -6.03 9.73 32.41
N SER A 272 -5.43 9.76 31.22
CA SER A 272 -6.15 9.56 29.96
C SER A 272 -6.74 8.16 29.87
N ILE A 273 -7.94 8.05 29.30
CA ILE A 273 -8.55 6.74 28.99
C ILE A 273 -7.70 5.92 28.00
N TYR A 274 -6.82 6.58 27.24
CA TYR A 274 -5.95 5.96 26.25
C TYR A 274 -4.58 5.56 26.81
N PHE A 275 -4.28 5.83 28.08
CA PHE A 275 -2.94 5.65 28.65
C PHE A 275 -2.41 4.22 28.46
N LYS A 276 -3.25 3.20 28.67
CA LYS A 276 -2.86 1.80 28.46
C LYS A 276 -2.49 1.51 27.00
N ASN A 277 -3.30 1.99 26.05
CA ASN A 277 -3.02 1.83 24.62
C ASN A 277 -1.71 2.53 24.22
N VAL A 278 -1.41 3.67 24.86
CA VAL A 278 -0.20 4.45 24.65
C VAL A 278 1.04 3.71 25.18
N GLU A 279 0.96 3.07 26.35
CA GLU A 279 2.05 2.22 26.86
C GLU A 279 2.37 1.06 25.90
N ASP A 280 1.33 0.39 25.39
CA ASP A 280 1.48 -0.66 24.38
C ASP A 280 2.14 -0.11 23.10
N CYS A 281 1.75 1.09 22.64
CA CYS A 281 2.36 1.75 21.50
C CYS A 281 3.84 2.09 21.71
N ILE A 282 4.20 2.60 22.88
CA ILE A 282 5.59 2.91 23.23
C ILE A 282 6.42 1.62 23.24
N PHE A 283 5.90 0.56 23.84
CA PHE A 283 6.55 -0.75 23.84
C PHE A 283 6.76 -1.30 22.42
N LEU A 284 5.76 -1.18 21.54
CA LEU A 284 5.90 -1.55 20.14
C LEU A 284 6.93 -0.67 19.41
N CYS A 285 6.97 0.64 19.67
CA CYS A 285 8.00 1.51 19.09
C CYS A 285 9.42 1.10 19.55
N GLN A 286 9.59 0.74 20.82
CA GLN A 286 10.87 0.24 21.35
C GLN A 286 11.29 -1.08 20.69
N GLN A 287 10.35 -1.99 20.41
CA GLN A 287 10.63 -3.18 19.60
C GLN A 287 11.02 -2.80 18.16
N GLY A 288 10.35 -1.80 17.58
CA GLY A 288 10.60 -1.29 16.23
C GLY A 288 12.01 -0.74 16.05
N LYS A 289 12.52 -0.03 17.05
CA LYS A 289 13.91 0.46 17.08
C LYS A 289 14.95 -0.65 17.09
N ASN A 290 14.62 -1.80 17.68
CA ASN A 290 15.52 -2.93 17.87
C ASN A 290 15.23 -4.09 16.89
N LEU A 291 14.62 -3.80 15.74
CA LEU A 291 14.36 -4.83 14.73
C LEU A 291 15.68 -5.43 14.22
N PRO A 292 15.78 -6.78 14.13
CA PRO A 292 17.01 -7.47 13.74
C PRO A 292 17.22 -7.43 12.22
N TYR A 293 17.47 -6.24 11.69
CA TYR A 293 17.71 -6.02 10.26
C TYR A 293 18.90 -6.83 9.75
N LYS A 294 18.76 -7.36 8.55
CA LYS A 294 19.82 -8.03 7.78
C LYS A 294 20.40 -7.07 6.76
N SER A 295 21.70 -7.12 6.56
CA SER A 295 22.38 -6.28 5.56
C SER A 295 22.29 -6.93 4.18
N PRO A 296 21.60 -6.32 3.19
CA PRO A 296 21.52 -6.88 1.84
C PRO A 296 22.88 -6.96 1.13
N THR A 297 23.76 -5.98 1.38
CA THR A 297 25.11 -5.96 0.81
C THR A 297 25.96 -7.08 1.38
N PHE A 298 25.88 -7.32 2.69
CA PHE A 298 26.60 -8.41 3.35
C PHE A 298 26.07 -9.78 2.89
N ALA A 299 24.75 -9.93 2.74
CA ALA A 299 24.15 -11.15 2.17
C ALA A 299 24.69 -11.44 0.76
N GLY A 300 24.80 -10.40 -0.09
CA GLY A 300 25.40 -10.52 -1.42
C GLY A 300 26.89 -10.91 -1.40
N MET A 301 27.67 -10.38 -0.45
CA MET A 301 29.08 -10.76 -0.29
C MET A 301 29.23 -12.23 0.13
N LEU A 302 28.43 -12.69 1.09
CA LEU A 302 28.43 -14.09 1.52
C LEU A 302 28.04 -15.04 0.39
N ALA A 303 27.12 -14.62 -0.48
CA ALA A 303 26.64 -15.40 -1.61
C ALA A 303 27.71 -15.70 -2.68
N ALA A 304 28.92 -15.13 -2.58
CA ALA A 304 30.08 -15.58 -3.35
C ALA A 304 30.35 -17.08 -3.17
N ILE A 305 30.04 -17.62 -1.99
CA ILE A 305 29.90 -19.06 -1.80
C ILE A 305 28.42 -19.40 -1.98
N PRO A 306 28.05 -20.23 -2.97
CA PRO A 306 26.66 -20.57 -3.24
C PRO A 306 25.89 -20.99 -1.98
N GLY A 307 24.75 -20.34 -1.75
CA GLY A 307 23.87 -20.62 -0.61
C GLY A 307 24.15 -19.87 0.69
N LEU A 308 25.36 -19.33 0.94
CA LEU A 308 25.67 -18.70 2.23
C LEU A 308 24.87 -17.41 2.49
N GLY A 309 24.59 -16.62 1.46
CA GLY A 309 23.73 -15.44 1.58
C GLY A 309 22.31 -15.81 2.03
N TYR A 310 21.70 -16.81 1.40
CA TYR A 310 20.41 -17.36 1.83
C TYR A 310 20.44 -17.94 3.25
N LEU A 311 21.53 -18.59 3.64
CA LEU A 311 21.68 -19.12 4.99
C LEU A 311 21.69 -17.99 6.04
N TYR A 312 22.42 -16.90 5.77
CA TYR A 312 22.44 -15.70 6.60
C TYR A 312 21.05 -15.04 6.74
N ASP A 313 20.27 -15.08 5.66
CA ASP A 313 18.91 -14.53 5.60
C ASP A 313 17.86 -15.42 6.28
N GLY A 314 18.20 -16.64 6.67
CA GLY A 314 17.29 -17.60 7.30
C GLY A 314 16.52 -18.49 6.32
N TYR A 315 17.09 -18.78 5.16
CA TYR A 315 16.53 -19.65 4.12
C TYR A 315 17.39 -20.91 3.95
N PRO A 316 17.41 -21.84 4.93
CA PRO A 316 18.32 -22.98 4.92
C PRO A 316 18.03 -23.97 3.78
N LYS A 317 16.77 -24.14 3.38
CA LYS A 317 16.42 -25.05 2.26
C LYS A 317 16.89 -24.48 0.93
N THR A 318 16.68 -23.18 0.73
CA THR A 318 17.20 -22.44 -0.45
C THR A 318 18.72 -22.41 -0.47
N ALA A 319 19.37 -22.26 0.69
CA ALA A 319 20.83 -22.30 0.79
C ALA A 319 21.40 -23.64 0.31
N LEU A 320 20.84 -24.75 0.80
CA LEU A 320 21.26 -26.10 0.41
C LEU A 320 21.02 -26.36 -1.08
N SER A 321 19.84 -26.00 -1.61
CA SER A 321 19.54 -26.17 -3.03
C SER A 321 20.49 -25.35 -3.91
N SER A 322 20.75 -24.09 -3.52
CA SER A 322 21.69 -23.21 -4.22
C SER A 322 23.10 -23.79 -4.24
N PHE A 323 23.57 -24.34 -3.12
CA PHE A 323 24.88 -24.97 -3.03
C PHE A 323 25.00 -26.16 -3.98
N ILE A 324 24.04 -27.09 -3.93
CA ILE A 324 24.05 -28.31 -4.75
C ILE A 324 23.98 -27.96 -6.24
N VAL A 325 23.01 -27.14 -6.65
CA VAL A 325 22.77 -26.89 -8.07
C VAL A 325 23.92 -26.07 -8.69
N ASN A 326 24.44 -25.06 -8.00
CA ASN A 326 25.63 -24.35 -8.49
C ASN A 326 26.86 -25.28 -8.54
N GLY A 327 27.05 -26.16 -7.55
CA GLY A 327 28.11 -27.15 -7.56
C GLY A 327 28.03 -28.08 -8.79
N LEU A 328 26.83 -28.57 -9.12
CA LEU A 328 26.61 -29.38 -10.32
C LEU A 328 26.87 -28.61 -11.61
N PHE A 329 26.45 -27.34 -11.70
CA PHE A 329 26.75 -26.49 -12.85
C PHE A 329 28.25 -26.25 -13.00
N PHE A 330 28.97 -25.94 -11.92
CA PHE A 330 30.42 -25.73 -11.97
C PHE A 330 31.14 -27.01 -12.40
N TRP A 331 30.78 -28.14 -11.81
CA TRP A 331 31.36 -29.43 -12.16
C TRP A 331 31.08 -29.82 -13.61
N GLY A 332 29.83 -29.70 -14.07
CA GLY A 332 29.44 -30.01 -15.44
C GLY A 332 30.10 -29.12 -16.48
N THR A 333 30.19 -27.81 -16.22
CA THR A 333 30.90 -26.87 -17.09
C THR A 333 32.39 -27.23 -17.16
N TYR A 334 33.03 -27.50 -16.02
CA TYR A 334 34.44 -27.90 -15.97
C TYR A 334 34.68 -29.17 -16.78
N GLN A 335 33.86 -30.21 -16.56
CA GLN A 335 33.99 -31.49 -17.24
C GLN A 335 33.81 -31.37 -18.77
N ALA A 336 32.90 -30.52 -19.24
CA ALA A 336 32.71 -30.29 -20.67
C ALA A 336 33.96 -29.70 -21.33
N PHE A 337 34.60 -28.71 -20.68
CA PHE A 337 35.84 -28.13 -21.18
C PHE A 337 37.03 -29.08 -21.09
N ASP A 338 37.14 -29.87 -20.01
CA ASP A 338 38.20 -30.87 -19.83
C ASP A 338 38.14 -31.96 -20.93
N ASN A 339 36.93 -32.39 -21.28
CA ASN A 339 36.66 -33.30 -22.39
C ASN A 339 36.80 -32.66 -23.79
N ARG A 340 37.19 -31.39 -23.89
CA ARG A 340 37.28 -30.60 -25.12
C ARG A 340 35.97 -30.45 -25.89
N ASP A 341 34.83 -30.65 -25.24
CA ASP A 341 33.51 -30.33 -25.80
C ASP A 341 33.21 -28.84 -25.55
N TYR A 342 33.83 -28.00 -26.37
CA TYR A 342 33.71 -26.53 -26.24
C TYR A 342 32.28 -26.04 -26.47
N GLY A 343 31.48 -26.74 -27.28
CA GLY A 343 30.09 -26.37 -27.55
C GLY A 343 29.22 -26.55 -26.31
N LEU A 344 29.27 -27.75 -25.71
CA LEU A 344 28.58 -28.01 -24.45
C LEU A 344 29.14 -27.15 -23.31
N GLY A 345 30.47 -26.96 -23.24
CA GLY A 345 31.13 -26.13 -22.24
C GLY A 345 30.67 -24.67 -22.29
N ALA A 346 30.56 -24.08 -23.48
CA ALA A 346 30.05 -22.72 -23.64
C ALA A 346 28.58 -22.60 -23.23
N LEU A 347 27.73 -23.55 -23.64
CA LEU A 347 26.31 -23.57 -23.27
C LEU A 347 26.14 -23.68 -21.74
N MET A 348 26.80 -24.66 -21.13
CA MET A 348 26.81 -24.88 -19.69
C MET A 348 27.38 -23.69 -18.93
N GLY A 349 28.42 -23.04 -19.45
CA GLY A 349 29.00 -21.82 -18.90
C GLY A 349 28.01 -20.66 -18.83
N ILE A 350 27.22 -20.43 -19.89
CA ILE A 350 26.19 -19.38 -19.89
C ILE A 350 25.10 -19.66 -18.83
N PHE A 351 24.62 -20.89 -18.77
CA PHE A 351 23.63 -21.27 -17.76
C PHE A 351 24.18 -21.18 -16.35
N SER A 352 25.40 -21.69 -16.13
CA SER A 352 26.12 -21.63 -14.85
C SER A 352 26.31 -20.19 -14.38
N PHE A 353 26.73 -19.28 -15.28
CA PHE A 353 26.88 -17.86 -14.96
C PHE A 353 25.57 -17.22 -14.48
N GLY A 354 24.46 -17.43 -15.19
CA GLY A 354 23.19 -16.84 -14.77
C GLY A 354 22.61 -17.49 -13.51
N TRP A 355 22.81 -18.80 -13.33
CA TRP A 355 22.37 -19.51 -12.14
C TRP A 355 23.11 -19.04 -10.89
N TYR A 356 24.43 -18.86 -10.99
CA TYR A 356 25.27 -18.32 -9.93
C TYR A 356 24.97 -16.85 -9.64
N SER A 357 24.82 -16.02 -10.68
CA SER A 357 24.41 -14.63 -10.54
C SER A 357 23.04 -14.51 -9.87
N GLY A 358 22.10 -15.42 -10.17
CA GLY A 358 20.80 -15.52 -9.53
C GLY A 358 20.88 -15.84 -8.03
N ASN A 359 21.82 -16.69 -7.61
CA ASN A 359 22.06 -16.95 -6.18
C ASN A 359 22.54 -15.69 -5.43
N ILE A 360 23.44 -14.90 -6.04
CA ILE A 360 23.92 -13.64 -5.44
C ILE A 360 22.79 -12.61 -5.37
N TYR A 361 22.14 -12.35 -6.51
CA TYR A 361 21.00 -11.43 -6.58
C TYR A 361 19.91 -11.79 -5.58
N GLY A 362 19.55 -13.08 -5.54
CA GLY A 362 18.51 -13.58 -4.66
C GLY A 362 18.81 -13.40 -3.19
N SER A 363 20.07 -13.59 -2.77
CA SER A 363 20.51 -13.35 -1.39
C SER A 363 20.34 -11.87 -0.98
N VAL A 364 20.65 -10.92 -1.87
CA VAL A 364 20.40 -9.49 -1.58
C VAL A 364 18.90 -9.22 -1.40
N ILE A 365 18.08 -9.80 -2.28
CA ILE A 365 16.63 -9.60 -2.26
C ILE A 365 15.96 -10.27 -1.06
N SER A 366 16.40 -11.47 -0.65
CA SER A 366 15.86 -12.16 0.53
C SER A 366 16.14 -11.40 1.83
N ALA A 367 17.35 -10.83 1.99
CA ALA A 367 17.68 -9.94 3.10
C ALA A 367 16.73 -8.73 3.17
N SER A 368 16.55 -8.03 2.05
CA SER A 368 15.66 -6.88 1.96
C SER A 368 14.20 -7.26 2.23
N ARG A 369 13.73 -8.39 1.68
CA ARG A 369 12.35 -8.86 1.88
C ARG A 369 12.09 -9.22 3.35
N ARG A 370 13.07 -9.82 4.03
CA ARG A 370 12.99 -10.10 5.46
C ARG A 370 12.87 -8.82 6.29
N ASN A 371 13.65 -7.79 5.97
CA ASN A 371 13.57 -6.50 6.68
C ASN A 371 12.18 -5.86 6.54
N VAL A 372 11.65 -5.81 5.32
CA VAL A 372 10.29 -5.28 5.07
C VAL A 372 9.21 -6.12 5.78
N LYS A 373 9.40 -7.45 5.88
CA LYS A 373 8.49 -8.31 6.64
C LYS A 373 8.52 -7.97 8.13
N LEU A 374 9.70 -7.76 8.72
CA LEU A 374 9.83 -7.35 10.12
C LEU A 374 9.12 -6.01 10.39
N GLU A 375 9.28 -5.03 9.50
CA GLU A 375 8.59 -3.74 9.57
C GLU A 375 7.06 -3.90 9.48
N ARG A 376 6.57 -4.68 8.52
CA ARG A 376 5.13 -4.94 8.36
C ARG A 376 4.55 -5.66 9.58
N ASP A 377 5.24 -6.69 10.08
CA ASP A 377 4.80 -7.50 11.21
C ASP A 377 4.64 -6.63 12.46
N ILE A 378 5.55 -5.68 12.70
CA ILE A 378 5.40 -4.77 13.84
C ILE A 378 4.30 -3.71 13.61
N LEU A 379 4.21 -3.14 12.41
CA LEU A 379 3.17 -2.15 12.09
C LEU A 379 1.75 -2.74 12.20
N SER A 380 1.58 -4.02 11.83
CA SER A 380 0.29 -4.71 11.96
C SER A 380 -0.20 -4.83 13.41
N ARG A 381 0.72 -4.86 14.39
CA ARG A 381 0.38 -4.94 15.82
C ARG A 381 -0.21 -3.64 16.36
N PHE A 382 0.11 -2.50 15.73
CA PHE A 382 -0.59 -1.26 16.04
C PHE A 382 -2.06 -1.37 15.61
N ALA A 383 -2.36 -1.87 14.42
CA ALA A 383 -3.74 -1.96 13.91
C ALA A 383 -4.67 -2.85 14.75
N ILE A 384 -4.17 -3.97 15.30
CA ILE A 384 -4.97 -4.92 16.11
C ILE A 384 -5.46 -4.29 17.43
N GLY A 385 -4.79 -3.25 17.93
CA GLY A 385 -5.16 -2.53 19.15
C GLY A 385 -6.20 -1.43 18.96
N PHE A 386 -6.61 -1.12 17.72
CA PHE A 386 -7.47 0.03 17.41
C PHE A 386 -8.72 -0.39 16.65
N VAL A 387 -9.82 -0.57 17.37
CA VAL A 387 -11.16 -0.48 16.79
C VAL A 387 -11.58 1.00 16.95
N PHE A 388 -11.71 1.72 15.84
CA PHE A 388 -12.16 3.11 15.83
C PHE A 388 -13.68 3.22 15.72
#